data_AF-A0A800K576-F1
#
_entry.id   AF-A0A800K576-F1
#
_cell.length_a   1.000
_cell.length_b   1.000
_cell.length_c   1.000
_cell.angle_alpha   90.00
_cell.angle_beta   90.00
_cell.angle_gamma   90.00
#
_symmetry.space_group_name_H-M   'P 1'
#
loop_
_entity.id
_entity.type
_entity.pdbx_description
1 polymer ?
#
loop_
_entity_poly.entity_id
_entity_poly.type
_entity_poly.pdbx_seq_one_letter_code
_entity_poly.pdbx_strand_id
1 'polypeptide(L)'
;MTPSRGCRRRPALAWVAVMLLALGSPSAEAQTVPARSAEWSQSAAAEYLDGRLSWWMSWPRAARDHGTSCVSCHTTLPYALARPALRAALGEAGPTIPEAHLLEGVRKRVELWNEVEPFYPDQTLGLPKTSESRGTEAILNALTLASHDAYEGQLSGDTRLAFENLWKLQFTRGERAGAWAWLYFDLAPWESGRSAYFGAALAAVAVGVAPDDYATSPELEERLELLVAYLRQGPAVRSSHAVVGLDGTIRAPDTG
;
A
#
# COMPACT_ATOMS: atom_id res chain seq x y z
N MET A 1 61.29 76.55 -19.09
CA MET A 1 60.94 77.06 -20.43
C MET A 1 60.31 75.92 -21.23
N THR A 2 59.02 76.01 -21.52
CA THR A 2 58.38 75.33 -22.67
C THR A 2 58.81 76.04 -23.96
N PRO A 3 59.07 75.32 -25.07
CA PRO A 3 58.04 75.04 -26.10
C PRO A 3 58.20 73.63 -26.75
N SER A 4 57.17 72.87 -27.14
CA SER A 4 56.13 72.98 -28.20
C SER A 4 56.50 72.33 -29.56
N ARG A 5 55.53 71.54 -30.09
CA ARG A 5 55.34 71.00 -31.47
C ARG A 5 56.21 69.78 -31.81
N GLY A 6 55.72 68.66 -32.36
CA GLY A 6 54.43 68.27 -32.94
C GLY A 6 54.69 67.31 -34.12
N CYS A 7 53.75 66.38 -34.37
CA CYS A 7 53.51 65.63 -35.62
C CYS A 7 53.94 64.14 -35.71
N ARG A 8 52.90 63.27 -35.75
CA ARG A 8 52.67 62.10 -36.65
C ARG A 8 53.58 60.85 -36.49
N ARG A 9 53.12 59.57 -36.48
CA ARG A 9 51.96 58.84 -37.07
C ARG A 9 51.67 57.59 -36.18
N ARG A 10 50.42 57.32 -35.73
CA ARG A 10 49.48 56.23 -36.16
C ARG A 10 50.09 54.80 -36.28
N PRO A 11 49.29 53.71 -36.13
CA PRO A 11 48.37 53.32 -35.05
C PRO A 11 48.52 51.83 -34.67
N ALA A 12 48.38 51.44 -33.40
CA ALA A 12 48.17 50.03 -33.03
C ALA A 12 46.93 49.95 -32.13
N LEU A 13 45.79 50.29 -32.71
CA LEU A 13 44.47 50.21 -32.09
C LEU A 13 43.68 49.16 -32.89
N ALA A 14 43.94 47.92 -32.55
CA ALA A 14 43.08 46.76 -32.80
C ALA A 14 43.68 45.68 -31.92
N TRP A 15 42.92 45.14 -30.96
CA TRP A 15 43.08 43.79 -30.38
C TRP A 15 42.49 43.58 -28.97
N VAL A 16 41.63 44.46 -28.41
CA VAL A 16 41.02 44.14 -27.09
C VAL A 16 39.49 44.35 -26.96
N ALA A 17 38.79 44.95 -27.93
CA ALA A 17 37.37 45.28 -27.75
C ALA A 17 36.38 44.48 -28.63
N VAL A 18 36.60 43.17 -28.83
CA VAL A 18 35.59 42.27 -29.48
C VAL A 18 35.27 41.02 -28.64
N MET A 19 35.96 40.75 -27.53
CA MET A 19 35.74 39.51 -26.74
C MET A 19 34.78 39.65 -25.54
N LEU A 20 33.80 40.56 -25.53
CA LEU A 20 32.88 40.70 -24.38
C LEU A 20 31.41 40.98 -24.71
N LEU A 21 30.91 40.58 -25.89
CA LEU A 21 29.47 40.67 -26.22
C LEU A 21 28.92 39.40 -26.93
N ALA A 22 29.43 38.22 -26.55
CA ALA A 22 28.90 36.94 -27.02
C ALA A 22 28.60 35.95 -25.86
N LEU A 23 28.38 36.46 -24.65
CA LEU A 23 27.69 35.70 -23.61
C LEU A 23 26.18 35.86 -23.87
N GLY A 24 25.69 35.13 -24.87
CA GLY A 24 24.27 34.89 -24.99
C GLY A 24 23.76 34.35 -23.67
N SER A 25 22.63 34.87 -23.21
CA SER A 25 21.89 34.27 -22.11
C SER A 25 21.83 32.77 -22.36
N PRO A 26 22.18 31.90 -21.39
CA PRO A 26 21.84 30.50 -21.54
C PRO A 26 20.32 30.49 -21.66
N SER A 27 19.80 30.32 -22.87
CA SER A 27 18.49 29.74 -23.05
C SER A 27 18.62 28.42 -22.32
N ALA A 28 18.12 28.36 -21.09
CA ALA A 28 17.68 27.12 -20.53
C ALA A 28 16.64 26.64 -21.55
N GLU A 29 17.09 25.84 -22.53
CA GLU A 29 16.25 24.83 -23.12
C GLU A 29 15.76 24.05 -21.91
N ALA A 30 14.59 24.47 -21.42
CA ALA A 30 13.74 23.58 -20.69
C ALA A 30 13.70 22.37 -21.59
N GLN A 31 14.41 21.31 -21.19
CA GLN A 31 14.22 20.01 -21.78
C GLN A 31 12.73 19.82 -21.66
N THR A 32 12.02 19.99 -22.77
CA THR A 32 10.66 19.53 -22.88
C THR A 32 10.83 18.04 -22.71
N VAL A 33 10.74 17.58 -21.46
CA VAL A 33 10.47 16.18 -21.18
C VAL A 33 9.28 15.92 -22.09
N PRO A 34 9.42 15.10 -23.15
CA PRO A 34 8.29 14.82 -24.00
C PRO A 34 7.21 14.38 -23.02
N ALA A 35 6.08 15.09 -23.01
CA ALA A 35 4.94 14.66 -22.23
C ALA A 35 4.79 13.19 -22.60
N ARG A 36 4.96 12.29 -21.62
CA ARG A 36 4.72 10.87 -21.85
C ARG A 36 3.22 10.75 -22.08
N SER A 37 2.78 11.02 -23.31
CA SER A 37 1.51 10.62 -23.86
C SER A 37 1.61 9.14 -24.26
N ALA A 38 2.24 8.32 -23.42
CA ALA A 38 1.92 6.91 -23.46
C ALA A 38 0.50 6.85 -22.92
N GLU A 39 -0.48 6.81 -23.83
CA GLU A 39 -1.86 6.51 -23.47
C GLU A 39 -1.85 5.27 -22.58
N TRP A 40 -2.55 5.34 -21.45
CA TRP A 40 -2.56 4.25 -20.49
C TRP A 40 -3.12 2.98 -21.16
N SER A 41 -2.32 1.91 -21.14
CA SER A 41 -2.70 0.62 -21.71
C SER A 41 -3.29 -0.28 -20.62
N GLN A 42 -4.60 -0.53 -20.69
CA GLN A 42 -5.32 -1.45 -19.81
C GLN A 42 -4.78 -2.88 -19.91
N SER A 43 -4.49 -3.34 -21.13
CA SER A 43 -3.97 -4.68 -21.38
C SER A 43 -2.56 -4.85 -20.81
N ALA A 44 -1.68 -3.85 -20.98
CA ALA A 44 -0.35 -3.89 -20.38
C ALA A 44 -0.41 -3.84 -18.85
N ALA A 45 -1.36 -3.10 -18.27
CA ALA A 45 -1.58 -3.09 -16.83
C ALA A 45 -2.05 -4.46 -16.30
N ALA A 46 -3.00 -5.10 -17.00
CA ALA A 46 -3.47 -6.44 -16.66
C ALA A 46 -2.35 -7.49 -16.76
N GLU A 47 -1.58 -7.48 -17.85
CA GLU A 47 -0.44 -8.39 -18.05
C GLU A 47 0.63 -8.21 -16.96
N TYR A 48 0.96 -6.96 -16.61
CA TYR A 48 1.88 -6.68 -15.52
C TYR A 48 1.38 -7.25 -14.20
N LEU A 49 0.11 -7.01 -13.86
CA LEU A 49 -0.51 -7.50 -12.64
C LEU A 49 -0.52 -9.03 -12.58
N ASP A 50 -0.93 -9.70 -13.65
CA ASP A 50 -0.96 -11.16 -13.77
C ASP A 50 0.44 -11.76 -13.59
N GLY A 51 1.45 -11.14 -14.19
CA GLY A 51 2.86 -11.52 -14.03
C GLY A 51 3.36 -11.33 -12.59
N ARG A 52 3.00 -10.22 -11.94
CA ARG A 52 3.38 -9.95 -10.54
C ARG A 52 2.73 -10.91 -9.57
N LEU A 53 1.46 -11.27 -9.76
CA LEU A 53 0.79 -12.26 -8.92
C LEU A 53 1.39 -13.66 -9.12
N SER A 54 1.64 -14.07 -10.37
CA SER A 54 2.26 -15.36 -10.68
C SER A 54 3.66 -15.48 -10.05
N TRP A 55 4.46 -14.42 -10.13
CA TRP A 55 5.75 -14.36 -9.44
C TRP A 55 5.59 -14.45 -7.92
N TRP A 56 4.64 -13.74 -7.34
CA TRP A 56 4.39 -13.78 -5.89
C TRP A 56 4.03 -15.19 -5.42
N MET A 57 3.09 -15.85 -6.09
CA MET A 57 2.63 -17.21 -5.71
C MET A 57 3.71 -18.29 -5.90
N SER A 58 4.69 -18.06 -6.77
CA SER A 58 5.83 -18.98 -6.94
C SER A 58 7.00 -18.67 -6.00
N TRP A 59 6.96 -17.54 -5.28
CA TRP A 59 8.04 -17.16 -4.38
C TRP A 59 7.99 -17.98 -3.08
N PRO A 60 9.04 -18.74 -2.70
CA PRO A 60 8.97 -19.62 -1.52
C PRO A 60 8.65 -18.91 -0.20
N ARG A 61 8.96 -17.62 -0.07
CA ARG A 61 8.61 -16.85 1.14
C ARG A 61 7.12 -16.50 1.23
N ALA A 62 6.40 -16.51 0.11
CA ALA A 62 4.97 -16.31 0.08
C ALA A 62 4.20 -17.61 0.35
N ALA A 63 4.83 -18.77 0.15
CA ALA A 63 4.21 -20.07 0.39
C ALA A 63 3.74 -20.22 1.83
N ARG A 64 2.54 -20.76 1.99
CA ARG A 64 1.94 -21.12 3.27
C ARG A 64 1.55 -22.59 3.22
N ASP A 65 1.20 -23.11 4.38
CA ASP A 65 0.72 -24.47 4.54
C ASP A 65 -0.52 -24.74 3.66
N HIS A 66 -0.86 -26.02 3.49
CA HIS A 66 -1.99 -26.47 2.66
C HIS A 66 -1.90 -26.02 1.17
N GLY A 67 -0.68 -25.75 0.68
CA GLY A 67 -0.44 -25.32 -0.70
C GLY A 67 -0.99 -23.93 -1.00
N THR A 68 -1.17 -23.09 0.02
CA THR A 68 -1.70 -21.73 -0.10
C THR A 68 -0.57 -20.71 -0.13
N SER A 69 -0.89 -19.43 -0.30
CA SER A 69 0.09 -18.33 -0.26
C SER A 69 -0.44 -17.17 0.58
N CYS A 70 0.47 -16.41 1.18
CA CYS A 70 0.12 -15.16 1.86
C CYS A 70 -0.45 -14.16 0.87
N VAL A 71 -1.58 -13.55 1.20
CA VAL A 71 -2.07 -12.35 0.51
C VAL A 71 -1.23 -11.18 1.00
N SER A 72 -0.28 -10.72 0.18
CA SER A 72 0.49 -9.52 0.50
C SER A 72 -0.42 -8.30 0.50
N CYS A 73 -0.39 -7.54 1.60
CA CYS A 73 -1.09 -6.25 1.71
C CYS A 73 -0.66 -5.25 0.61
N HIS A 74 0.53 -5.42 0.02
CA HIS A 74 1.19 -4.42 -0.81
C HIS A 74 1.20 -4.77 -2.29
N THR A 75 1.02 -6.04 -2.63
CA THR A 75 1.11 -6.53 -4.02
C THR A 75 -0.09 -7.37 -4.39
N THR A 76 -0.45 -8.35 -3.55
CA THR A 76 -1.57 -9.27 -3.83
C THR A 76 -2.92 -8.59 -3.59
N LEU A 77 -3.05 -7.79 -2.53
CA LEU A 77 -4.29 -7.06 -2.28
C LEU A 77 -4.59 -6.03 -3.38
N PRO A 78 -3.65 -5.16 -3.80
CA PRO A 78 -3.90 -4.28 -4.94
C PRO A 78 -4.27 -5.04 -6.22
N TYR A 79 -3.64 -6.20 -6.48
CA TYR A 79 -4.04 -7.07 -7.58
C TYR A 79 -5.52 -7.51 -7.44
N ALA A 80 -5.91 -8.02 -6.27
CA ALA A 80 -7.26 -8.53 -6.01
C ALA A 80 -8.35 -7.48 -6.24
N LEU A 81 -8.04 -6.22 -5.94
CA LEU A 81 -8.96 -5.09 -6.13
C LEU A 81 -8.98 -4.59 -7.59
N ALA A 82 -7.82 -4.55 -8.24
CA ALA A 82 -7.69 -3.96 -9.58
C ALA A 82 -8.06 -4.94 -10.70
N ARG A 83 -7.75 -6.23 -10.55
CA ARG A 83 -7.87 -7.21 -11.63
C ARG A 83 -9.31 -7.46 -12.08
N PRO A 84 -10.31 -7.56 -11.19
CA PRO A 84 -11.72 -7.64 -11.60
C PRO A 84 -12.19 -6.40 -12.38
N ALA A 85 -11.75 -5.20 -11.99
CA ALA A 85 -12.07 -3.97 -12.71
C ALA A 85 -11.50 -3.96 -14.13
N LEU A 86 -10.23 -4.38 -14.27
CA LEU A 86 -9.57 -4.51 -15.57
C LEU A 86 -10.20 -5.63 -16.42
N ARG A 87 -10.59 -6.75 -15.80
CA ARG A 87 -11.29 -7.85 -16.47
C ARG A 87 -12.56 -7.34 -17.15
N ALA A 88 -13.39 -6.61 -16.41
CA ALA A 88 -14.61 -6.01 -16.92
C ALA A 88 -14.33 -5.00 -18.05
N ALA A 89 -13.33 -4.12 -17.88
CA ALA A 89 -12.95 -3.13 -18.87
C ALA A 89 -12.42 -3.75 -20.18
N LEU A 90 -11.73 -4.89 -20.10
CA LEU A 90 -11.16 -5.61 -21.23
C LEU A 90 -12.15 -6.59 -21.89
N GLY A 91 -13.34 -6.78 -21.33
CA GLY A 91 -14.35 -7.72 -21.86
C GLY A 91 -13.93 -9.19 -21.76
N GLU A 92 -13.10 -9.52 -20.76
CA GLU A 92 -12.65 -10.89 -20.51
C GLU A 92 -13.78 -11.74 -19.90
N ALA A 93 -13.91 -12.98 -20.36
CA ALA A 93 -15.06 -13.85 -20.02
C ALA A 93 -15.06 -14.38 -18.57
N GLY A 94 -13.94 -14.29 -17.86
CA GLY A 94 -13.81 -14.82 -16.50
C GLY A 94 -12.41 -14.56 -15.92
N PRO A 95 -12.17 -14.95 -14.65
CA PRO A 95 -10.87 -14.78 -14.00
C PRO A 95 -9.73 -15.41 -14.80
N THR A 96 -8.58 -14.73 -14.82
CA THR A 96 -7.35 -15.34 -15.38
C THR A 96 -6.86 -16.47 -14.49
N ILE A 97 -5.94 -17.31 -15.00
CA ILE A 97 -5.34 -18.40 -14.21
C ILE A 97 -4.73 -17.87 -12.89
N PRO A 98 -3.94 -16.78 -12.88
CA PRO A 98 -3.41 -16.24 -11.62
C PRO A 98 -4.52 -15.79 -10.67
N GLU A 99 -5.56 -15.12 -11.19
CA GLU A 99 -6.69 -14.68 -10.38
C GLU A 99 -7.46 -15.87 -9.77
N ALA A 100 -7.75 -16.90 -10.55
CA ALA A 100 -8.41 -18.10 -10.09
C ALA A 100 -7.61 -18.81 -8.98
N HIS A 101 -6.29 -18.91 -9.13
CA HIS A 101 -5.42 -19.49 -8.11
C HIS A 101 -5.38 -18.66 -6.82
N LEU A 102 -5.39 -17.32 -6.92
CA LEU A 102 -5.50 -16.46 -5.74
C LEU A 102 -6.82 -16.73 -5.00
N LEU A 103 -7.94 -16.73 -5.72
CA LEU A 103 -9.26 -16.96 -5.13
C LEU A 103 -9.36 -18.36 -4.50
N GLU A 104 -8.86 -19.41 -5.17
CA GLU A 104 -8.81 -20.76 -4.60
C GLU A 104 -7.97 -20.80 -3.31
N GLY A 105 -6.80 -20.17 -3.33
CA GLY A 105 -5.93 -20.09 -2.15
C GLY A 105 -6.60 -19.40 -0.98
N VAL A 106 -7.29 -18.27 -1.22
CA VAL A 106 -8.02 -17.54 -0.18
C VAL A 106 -9.19 -18.36 0.36
N ARG A 107 -10.02 -18.94 -0.51
CA ARG A 107 -11.16 -19.81 -0.12
C ARG A 107 -10.69 -20.97 0.75
N LYS A 108 -9.65 -21.68 0.31
CA LYS A 108 -9.07 -22.80 1.06
C LYS A 108 -8.64 -22.39 2.47
N ARG A 109 -8.03 -21.22 2.65
CA ARG A 109 -7.63 -20.73 3.99
C ARG A 109 -8.81 -20.27 4.84
N VAL A 110 -9.87 -19.74 4.22
CA VAL A 110 -11.12 -19.38 4.89
C VAL A 110 -11.85 -20.63 5.39
N GLU A 111 -11.95 -21.66 4.56
CA GLU A 111 -12.58 -22.94 4.89
C GLU A 111 -11.80 -23.67 5.99
N LEU A 112 -10.49 -23.77 5.85
CA LEU A 112 -9.59 -24.46 6.78
C LEU A 112 -9.10 -23.55 7.91
N TRP A 113 -9.86 -22.52 8.30
CA TRP A 113 -9.39 -21.43 9.18
C TRP A 113 -8.71 -21.90 10.47
N ASN A 114 -9.26 -22.95 11.09
CA ASN A 114 -8.75 -23.52 12.35
C ASN A 114 -7.63 -24.56 12.16
N GLU A 115 -7.36 -24.96 10.91
CA GLU A 115 -6.39 -25.99 10.54
C GLU A 115 -5.14 -25.37 9.88
N VAL A 116 -5.30 -24.21 9.21
CA VAL A 116 -4.16 -23.51 8.62
C VAL A 116 -3.32 -22.81 9.67
N GLU A 117 -2.01 -22.75 9.48
CA GLU A 117 -1.12 -21.92 10.30
C GLU A 117 -1.32 -20.42 9.99
N PRO A 118 -1.16 -19.49 10.95
CA PRO A 118 -1.13 -18.06 10.63
C PRO A 118 -0.01 -17.75 9.62
N PHE A 119 -0.17 -16.72 8.78
CA PHE A 119 0.89 -16.29 7.88
C PHE A 119 2.25 -16.06 8.57
N TYR A 120 2.24 -15.59 9.82
CA TYR A 120 3.42 -15.34 10.64
C TYR A 120 3.16 -15.82 12.09
N PRO A 121 3.63 -17.03 12.47
CA PRO A 121 3.41 -17.60 13.80
C PRO A 121 4.37 -17.05 14.87
N ASP A 122 3.91 -17.00 16.13
CA ASP A 122 4.73 -16.58 17.27
C ASP A 122 5.97 -17.47 17.46
N GLN A 123 5.87 -18.74 17.10
CA GLN A 123 6.94 -19.74 17.21
C GLN A 123 8.19 -19.34 16.44
N THR A 124 8.05 -18.55 15.36
CA THR A 124 9.16 -18.13 14.51
C THR A 124 9.46 -16.64 14.59
N LEU A 125 8.47 -15.79 14.91
CA LEU A 125 8.63 -14.32 14.92
C LEU A 125 8.43 -13.68 16.31
N GLY A 126 8.08 -14.46 17.34
CA GLY A 126 7.82 -13.98 18.70
C GLY A 126 6.41 -13.43 18.90
N LEU A 127 6.03 -13.17 20.15
CA LEU A 127 4.74 -12.56 20.48
C LEU A 127 4.70 -11.09 20.05
N PRO A 128 3.56 -10.54 19.58
CA PRO A 128 2.22 -11.16 19.44
C PRO A 128 1.86 -11.51 17.98
N LYS A 129 2.80 -12.01 17.20
CA LYS A 129 2.70 -12.13 15.73
C LYS A 129 1.56 -13.02 15.25
N THR A 130 1.20 -14.08 15.96
CA THR A 130 0.04 -14.92 15.59
C THR A 130 -1.23 -14.09 15.56
N SER A 131 -1.47 -13.27 16.58
CA SER A 131 -2.69 -12.44 16.67
C SER A 131 -2.71 -11.39 15.55
N GLU A 132 -1.60 -10.70 15.35
CA GLU A 132 -1.46 -9.71 14.27
C GLU A 132 -1.64 -10.33 12.87
N SER A 133 -1.07 -11.51 12.66
CA SER A 133 -1.17 -12.27 11.43
C SER A 133 -2.61 -12.67 11.16
N ARG A 134 -3.32 -13.22 12.16
CA ARG A 134 -4.72 -13.65 12.00
C ARG A 134 -5.66 -12.49 11.74
N GLY A 135 -5.49 -11.38 12.46
CA GLY A 135 -6.28 -10.17 12.23
C GLY A 135 -6.10 -9.62 10.82
N THR A 136 -4.85 -9.53 10.35
CA THR A 136 -4.53 -9.07 9.00
C THR A 136 -5.09 -10.03 7.95
N GLU A 137 -4.82 -11.32 8.08
CA GLU A 137 -5.29 -12.35 7.16
C GLU A 137 -6.82 -12.36 7.00
N ALA A 138 -7.57 -12.27 8.12
CA ALA A 138 -9.02 -12.24 8.07
C ALA A 138 -9.56 -11.02 7.30
N ILE A 139 -8.95 -9.84 7.47
CA ILE A 139 -9.31 -8.62 6.72
C ILE A 139 -9.03 -8.80 5.23
N LEU A 140 -7.85 -9.30 4.88
CA LEU A 140 -7.45 -9.46 3.48
C LEU A 140 -8.28 -10.52 2.76
N ASN A 141 -8.60 -11.63 3.43
CA ASN A 141 -9.47 -12.67 2.90
C ASN A 141 -10.88 -12.13 2.63
N ALA A 142 -11.48 -11.47 3.63
CA ALA A 142 -12.82 -10.89 3.49
C ALA A 142 -12.87 -9.84 2.37
N LEU A 143 -11.89 -8.93 2.31
CA LEU A 143 -11.84 -7.91 1.26
C LEU A 143 -11.63 -8.51 -0.13
N THR A 144 -10.77 -9.52 -0.27
CA THR A 144 -10.52 -10.18 -1.55
C THR A 144 -11.79 -10.85 -2.08
N LEU A 145 -12.48 -11.63 -1.25
CA LEU A 145 -13.68 -12.35 -1.65
C LEU A 145 -14.88 -11.42 -1.84
N ALA A 146 -15.10 -10.45 -0.93
CA ALA A 146 -16.18 -9.47 -1.08
C ALA A 146 -16.03 -8.62 -2.35
N SER A 147 -14.79 -8.24 -2.69
CA SER A 147 -14.53 -7.50 -3.94
C SER A 147 -14.82 -8.35 -5.17
N HIS A 148 -14.47 -9.64 -5.15
CA HIS A 148 -14.82 -10.56 -6.24
C HIS A 148 -16.34 -10.72 -6.38
N ASP A 149 -17.03 -11.01 -5.28
CA ASP A 149 -18.48 -11.19 -5.22
C ASP A 149 -19.23 -9.93 -5.68
N ALA A 150 -18.71 -8.73 -5.43
CA ALA A 150 -19.29 -7.48 -5.93
C ALA A 150 -19.38 -7.42 -7.47
N TYR A 151 -18.44 -8.04 -8.20
CA TYR A 151 -18.50 -8.14 -9.66
C TYR A 151 -19.43 -9.26 -10.13
N GLU A 152 -19.53 -10.35 -9.38
CA GLU A 152 -20.49 -11.42 -9.66
C GLU A 152 -21.93 -11.04 -9.28
N GLY A 153 -22.09 -10.01 -8.45
CA GLY A 153 -23.37 -9.47 -8.00
C GLY A 153 -24.07 -10.30 -6.94
N GLN A 154 -23.38 -11.25 -6.30
CA GLN A 154 -23.96 -12.14 -5.30
C GLN A 154 -22.97 -12.48 -4.19
N LEU A 155 -23.44 -12.50 -2.94
CA LEU A 155 -22.63 -12.87 -1.78
C LEU A 155 -22.51 -14.39 -1.70
N SER A 156 -21.29 -14.90 -1.83
CA SER A 156 -20.99 -16.33 -1.78
C SER A 156 -20.98 -16.89 -0.35
N GLY A 157 -21.03 -18.22 -0.23
CA GLY A 157 -20.86 -18.90 1.06
C GLY A 157 -19.47 -18.66 1.66
N ASP A 158 -18.43 -18.67 0.82
CA ASP A 158 -17.05 -18.46 1.24
C ASP A 158 -16.84 -17.04 1.79
N THR A 159 -17.43 -16.03 1.16
CA THR A 159 -17.35 -14.64 1.66
C THR A 159 -18.08 -14.49 2.99
N ARG A 160 -19.25 -15.12 3.17
CA ARG A 160 -19.93 -15.14 4.48
C ARG A 160 -19.04 -15.75 5.55
N LEU A 161 -18.41 -16.90 5.26
CA LEU A 161 -17.48 -17.55 6.18
C LEU A 161 -16.23 -16.69 6.47
N ALA A 162 -15.71 -15.98 5.46
CA ALA A 162 -14.59 -15.04 5.64
C ALA A 162 -14.97 -13.91 6.61
N PHE A 163 -16.17 -13.36 6.48
CA PHE A 163 -16.68 -12.37 7.43
C PHE A 163 -16.90 -12.94 8.83
N GLU A 164 -17.40 -14.16 8.97
CA GLU A 164 -17.52 -14.81 10.28
C GLU A 164 -16.14 -14.92 10.97
N ASN A 165 -15.12 -15.33 10.22
CA ASN A 165 -13.74 -15.38 10.73
C ASN A 165 -13.22 -13.99 11.11
N LEU A 166 -13.52 -12.96 10.32
CA LEU A 166 -13.19 -11.57 10.61
C LEU A 166 -13.84 -11.08 11.91
N TRP A 167 -15.17 -11.21 12.05
CA TRP A 167 -15.90 -10.66 13.18
C TRP A 167 -15.55 -11.33 14.50
N LYS A 168 -15.16 -12.62 14.49
CA LYS A 168 -14.63 -13.33 15.66
C LYS A 168 -13.37 -12.68 16.24
N LEU A 169 -12.60 -11.97 15.42
CA LEU A 169 -11.34 -11.33 15.81
C LEU A 169 -11.46 -9.84 16.16
N GLN A 170 -12.61 -9.23 15.96
CA GLN A 170 -12.77 -7.80 16.24
C GLN A 170 -12.70 -7.55 17.75
N PHE A 171 -11.89 -6.57 18.15
CA PHE A 171 -11.89 -6.09 19.53
C PHE A 171 -13.24 -5.45 19.86
N THR A 172 -13.90 -5.96 20.90
CA THR A 172 -15.20 -5.43 21.38
C THR A 172 -15.07 -4.50 22.57
N ARG A 173 -13.86 -4.37 23.13
CA ARG A 173 -13.59 -3.63 24.37
C ARG A 173 -12.21 -3.00 24.32
N GLY A 174 -11.97 -2.08 25.25
CA GLY A 174 -10.72 -1.34 25.38
C GLY A 174 -10.58 -0.25 24.33
N GLU A 175 -9.44 0.44 24.34
CA GLU A 175 -9.22 1.55 23.42
C GLU A 175 -9.39 1.10 21.98
N ARG A 176 -8.84 -0.05 21.59
CA ARG A 176 -8.90 -0.59 20.22
C ARG A 176 -10.24 -1.21 19.83
N ALA A 177 -11.31 -1.05 20.61
CA ALA A 177 -12.63 -1.53 20.23
C ALA A 177 -13.03 -1.04 18.83
N GLY A 178 -13.56 -1.95 18.00
CA GLY A 178 -13.91 -1.69 16.60
C GLY A 178 -12.83 -2.11 15.59
N ALA A 179 -11.60 -2.36 16.03
CA ALA A 179 -10.48 -2.75 15.17
C ALA A 179 -10.07 -4.22 15.34
N TRP A 180 -9.02 -4.60 14.62
CA TRP A 180 -8.35 -5.91 14.70
C TRP A 180 -6.87 -5.72 15.02
N ALA A 181 -6.21 -6.81 15.46
CA ALA A 181 -4.76 -6.87 15.42
C ALA A 181 -4.27 -6.73 13.96
N TRP A 182 -3.12 -6.09 13.78
CA TRP A 182 -2.56 -5.82 12.45
C TRP A 182 -1.06 -6.06 12.49
N LEU A 183 -0.49 -6.58 11.40
CA LEU A 183 0.93 -6.88 11.29
C LEU A 183 1.79 -5.65 11.57
N TYR A 184 2.76 -5.83 12.46
CA TYR A 184 3.78 -4.85 12.78
C TYR A 184 5.17 -5.43 12.47
N PHE A 185 5.85 -4.85 11.50
CA PHE A 185 7.22 -5.21 11.12
C PHE A 185 8.18 -4.01 11.13
N ASP A 186 7.73 -2.87 11.66
CA ASP A 186 8.46 -1.58 11.56
C ASP A 186 8.68 -1.14 10.11
N LEU A 187 7.74 -1.53 9.22
CA LEU A 187 7.74 -1.21 7.80
C LEU A 187 6.63 -0.19 7.50
N ALA A 188 6.86 1.04 7.95
CA ALA A 188 5.95 2.14 7.69
C ALA A 188 5.78 2.38 6.16
N PRO A 189 4.57 2.75 5.69
CA PRO A 189 3.38 3.06 6.49
C PRO A 189 2.47 1.86 6.81
N TRP A 190 2.74 0.70 6.22
CA TRP A 190 1.77 -0.40 6.16
C TRP A 190 1.79 -1.31 7.38
N GLU A 191 2.93 -1.44 8.05
CA GLU A 191 3.13 -2.37 9.17
C GLU A 191 3.82 -1.65 10.34
N SER A 192 3.21 -0.53 10.73
CA SER A 192 3.64 0.38 11.79
C SER A 192 2.63 0.40 12.94
N GLY A 193 2.98 1.08 14.03
CA GLY A 193 2.11 1.17 15.22
C GLY A 193 0.76 1.83 14.96
N ARG A 194 0.62 2.55 13.83
CA ARG A 194 -0.63 3.22 13.42
C ARG A 194 -1.41 2.46 12.35
N SER A 195 -0.89 1.34 11.86
CA SER A 195 -1.44 0.65 10.69
C SER A 195 -2.71 -0.15 11.00
N ALA A 196 -3.06 -0.32 12.28
CA ALA A 196 -4.37 -0.85 12.66
C ALA A 196 -5.54 -0.03 12.13
N TYR A 197 -5.37 1.30 12.00
CA TYR A 197 -6.38 2.17 11.35
C TYR A 197 -6.57 1.81 9.88
N PHE A 198 -5.47 1.56 9.17
CA PHE A 198 -5.51 1.11 7.78
C PHE A 198 -6.23 -0.23 7.64
N GLY A 199 -5.90 -1.21 8.49
CA GLY A 199 -6.61 -2.50 8.51
C GLY A 199 -8.12 -2.36 8.78
N ALA A 200 -8.51 -1.55 9.75
CA ALA A 200 -9.92 -1.29 10.02
C ALA A 200 -10.64 -0.60 8.85
N ALA A 201 -9.95 0.30 8.15
CA ALA A 201 -10.49 0.93 6.95
C ALA A 201 -10.71 -0.10 5.82
N LEU A 202 -9.77 -1.03 5.62
CA LEU A 202 -9.94 -2.13 4.66
C LEU A 202 -11.11 -3.05 5.03
N ALA A 203 -11.30 -3.35 6.32
CA ALA A 203 -12.45 -4.11 6.79
C ALA A 203 -13.77 -3.38 6.50
N ALA A 204 -13.83 -2.06 6.72
CA ALA A 204 -15.00 -1.26 6.38
C ALA A 204 -15.28 -1.26 4.87
N VAL A 205 -14.24 -1.20 4.03
CA VAL A 205 -14.39 -1.34 2.57
C VAL A 205 -14.94 -2.72 2.24
N ALA A 206 -14.41 -3.80 2.82
CA ALA A 206 -14.88 -5.16 2.57
C ALA A 206 -16.39 -5.30 2.84
N VAL A 207 -16.85 -4.80 4.00
CA VAL A 207 -18.27 -4.81 4.35
C VAL A 207 -19.10 -3.97 3.38
N GLY A 208 -18.61 -2.78 3.00
CA GLY A 208 -19.35 -1.85 2.14
C GLY A 208 -19.44 -2.27 0.67
N VAL A 209 -18.50 -3.07 0.17
CA VAL A 209 -18.55 -3.59 -1.21
C VAL A 209 -19.27 -4.91 -1.31
N ALA A 210 -19.46 -5.63 -0.20
CA ALA A 210 -20.14 -6.92 -0.20
C ALA A 210 -21.58 -6.77 -0.72
N PRO A 211 -22.00 -7.60 -1.70
CA PRO A 211 -23.33 -7.53 -2.29
C PRO A 211 -24.41 -8.06 -1.34
N ASP A 212 -25.66 -8.13 -1.84
CA ASP A 212 -26.84 -8.63 -1.10
C ASP A 212 -27.14 -7.84 0.18
N ASP A 213 -26.92 -6.52 0.14
CA ASP A 213 -27.15 -5.60 1.26
C ASP A 213 -26.47 -6.04 2.57
N TYR A 214 -25.34 -6.76 2.48
CA TYR A 214 -24.64 -7.36 3.62
C TYR A 214 -24.37 -6.37 4.76
N ALA A 215 -24.00 -5.13 4.44
CA ALA A 215 -23.74 -4.08 5.42
C ALA A 215 -24.97 -3.67 6.26
N THR A 216 -26.18 -4.05 5.85
CA THR A 216 -27.45 -3.71 6.52
C THR A 216 -28.00 -4.85 7.37
N SER A 217 -27.33 -6.00 7.42
CA SER A 217 -27.73 -7.14 8.24
C SER A 217 -27.84 -6.75 9.72
N PRO A 218 -28.99 -6.98 10.38
CA PRO A 218 -29.20 -6.61 11.78
C PRO A 218 -28.16 -7.23 12.74
N GLU A 219 -27.65 -8.42 12.41
CA GLU A 219 -26.65 -9.13 13.20
C GLU A 219 -25.30 -8.41 13.27
N LEU A 220 -25.06 -7.43 12.38
CA LEU A 220 -23.83 -6.66 12.31
C LEU A 220 -23.92 -5.30 13.01
N GLU A 221 -25.10 -4.87 13.46
CA GLU A 221 -25.34 -3.50 13.97
C GLU A 221 -24.31 -3.08 15.03
N GLU A 222 -24.19 -3.83 16.13
CA GLU A 222 -23.23 -3.53 17.21
C GLU A 222 -21.77 -3.54 16.72
N ARG A 223 -21.44 -4.46 15.80
CA ARG A 223 -20.08 -4.63 15.25
C ARG A 223 -19.68 -3.46 14.36
N LEU A 224 -20.63 -2.96 13.57
CA LEU A 224 -20.47 -1.82 12.69
C LEU A 224 -20.43 -0.51 13.47
N GLU A 225 -21.23 -0.37 14.53
CA GLU A 225 -21.16 0.78 15.42
C GLU A 225 -19.76 0.94 16.01
N LEU A 226 -19.16 -0.16 16.51
CA LEU A 226 -17.79 -0.15 17.02
C LEU A 226 -16.78 0.23 15.93
N LEU A 227 -16.89 -0.35 14.74
CA LEU A 227 -15.99 -0.06 13.61
C LEU A 227 -16.07 1.42 13.19
N VAL A 228 -17.27 1.96 13.05
CA VAL A 228 -17.51 3.37 12.71
C VAL A 228 -16.98 4.28 13.82
N ALA A 229 -17.22 3.94 15.09
CA ALA A 229 -16.69 4.69 16.22
C ALA A 229 -15.15 4.69 16.24
N TYR A 230 -14.51 3.57 15.91
CA TYR A 230 -13.06 3.47 15.80
C TYR A 230 -12.53 4.35 14.67
N LEU A 231 -13.12 4.27 13.48
CA LEU A 231 -12.67 5.03 12.31
C LEU A 231 -12.87 6.54 12.48
N ARG A 232 -13.94 6.98 13.16
CA ARG A 232 -14.19 8.41 13.45
C ARG A 232 -13.14 9.04 14.37
N GLN A 233 -12.46 8.24 15.20
CA GLN A 233 -11.38 8.74 16.07
C GLN A 233 -10.11 9.08 15.28
N GLY A 234 -9.96 8.55 14.06
CA GLY A 234 -8.82 8.82 13.19
C GLY A 234 -7.52 8.12 13.63
N PRO A 235 -6.45 8.22 12.81
CA PRO A 235 -5.16 7.58 13.08
C PRO A 235 -4.31 8.30 14.13
N ALA A 236 -4.74 9.48 14.61
CA ALA A 236 -3.95 10.39 15.44
C ALA A 236 -4.11 10.14 16.96
N VAL A 237 -5.14 9.41 17.36
CA VAL A 237 -5.39 9.13 18.78
C VAL A 237 -4.84 7.75 19.06
N ARG A 238 -3.60 7.67 19.57
CA ARG A 238 -3.03 6.62 20.45
C ARG A 238 -1.55 6.38 20.18
N SER A 239 -0.73 7.26 20.73
CA SER A 239 0.63 6.91 21.13
C SER A 239 0.56 6.38 22.57
N SER A 240 0.51 5.07 22.76
CA SER A 240 0.90 4.46 24.04
C SER A 240 2.39 4.12 24.04
N HIS A 241 3.20 5.06 23.55
CA HIS A 241 4.53 5.28 24.09
C HIS A 241 4.56 6.74 24.48
N ALA A 242 4.47 6.97 25.80
CA ALA A 242 5.04 8.17 26.37
C ALA A 242 6.45 8.30 25.76
N VAL A 243 6.70 9.43 25.12
CA VAL A 243 8.05 9.91 24.88
C VAL A 243 8.68 9.95 26.26
N VAL A 244 9.46 8.92 26.59
CA VAL A 244 10.49 9.03 27.62
C VAL A 244 11.39 10.12 27.07
N GLY A 245 11.30 11.29 27.68
CA GLY A 245 12.13 12.44 27.36
C GLY A 245 13.58 12.01 27.44
N LEU A 246 14.21 11.82 26.29
CA LEU A 246 15.65 11.93 26.17
C LEU A 246 15.93 13.40 25.88
N ASP A 247 15.89 14.21 26.96
CA ASP A 247 16.73 15.39 27.03
C ASP A 247 18.16 14.88 27.20
N GLY A 248 18.77 14.56 26.06
CA GLY A 248 20.15 14.09 25.95
C GLY A 248 20.95 15.12 25.20
N THR A 249 21.43 16.14 25.91
CA THR A 249 22.48 17.05 25.43
C THR A 249 23.61 16.25 24.79
N ILE A 250 23.77 16.42 23.47
CA ILE A 250 24.93 15.96 22.72
C ILE A 250 26.14 16.75 23.23
N ARG A 251 27.03 16.09 23.96
CA ARG A 251 28.38 16.60 24.23
C ARG A 251 29.32 15.93 23.22
N ALA A 252 29.90 16.74 22.34
CA ALA A 252 30.91 16.29 21.39
C ALA A 252 32.17 15.79 22.13
N PRO A 253 32.88 14.78 21.60
CA PRO A 253 34.15 14.35 22.19
C PRO A 253 35.26 15.36 21.86
N ASP A 254 35.95 15.81 22.91
CA ASP A 254 37.18 16.59 22.80
C ASP A 254 38.28 15.75 22.16
N THR A 255 38.90 16.29 21.11
CA THR A 255 40.15 15.80 20.54
C THR A 255 41.30 16.20 21.46
N GLY A 256 41.99 15.19 22.02
CA GLY A 256 43.28 15.32 22.71
C GLY A 256 44.13 14.10 22.40
#